data_AF-A0A9N9PSV7-F1
#
_entry.id   AF-A0A9N9PSV7-F1
#
_cell.length_a   1.000
_cell.length_b   1.000
_cell.length_c   1.000
_cell.angle_alpha   90.00
_cell.angle_beta   90.00
_cell.angle_gamma   90.00
#
_symmetry.space_group_name_H-M   'P 1'
#
loop_
_entity.id
_entity.type
_entity.pdbx_description
1 polymer ?
#
loop_
_entity_poly.entity_id
_entity_poly.type
_entity_poly.pdbx_seq_one_letter_code
_entity_poly.pdbx_strand_id
1 'polypeptide(L)'
;MKLFLFTFSFYLTINLAFSAPLEGRDDPPNPDDDGADDLTANLTSATRAPTDCGTFKFKCNKSAGACNNACYFINCVNKGNNKFTFGPSSVDNRVHSGCTTSKSSTLCKLLPISQRMWDRQPDDLAPKPLQCDEFPMNAFKQDAFKEGDTPRNSLRCINGSQNGSGGGQFKNFQRGFGDWAPGGSLAGDRTCSGAMIDGDTFSVSWIIDGDDGVADQDKFVPYCKPNPVCTNDGYQFHMTKLQLSVKDGKTGKTGSMSSPYNPIIDNHYAITNKSNILQYRVKIFREGADQFTIEVFVVNGPNEVSKGQKTDVMKIGGQIEVTGLPKSLFVFSRGDPGTKVDFNYAKPGTTFLTEDFAGGDFVWDTDDTGIAGPYCQVGDVNMIGDRTQNIVCDFPGLEDA
;
A
#
# COMPACT_ATOMS: atom_id res chain seq x y z
N MET A 1 -52.31 37.76 18.71
CA MET A 1 -52.01 36.51 17.97
C MET A 1 -50.84 35.84 18.67
N LYS A 2 -50.98 34.55 19.01
CA LYS A 2 -50.12 33.82 19.97
C LYS A 2 -48.73 33.53 19.38
N LEU A 3 -47.71 33.80 20.19
CA LEU A 3 -46.31 33.47 20.01
C LEU A 3 -46.10 31.98 20.36
N PHE A 4 -45.59 31.18 19.43
CA PHE A 4 -45.14 29.81 19.69
C PHE A 4 -43.61 29.77 19.67
N LEU A 5 -43.01 29.62 20.85
CA LEU A 5 -41.62 29.21 21.04
C LEU A 5 -41.55 27.68 20.86
N PHE A 6 -40.66 27.20 19.99
CA PHE A 6 -40.22 25.80 19.99
C PHE A 6 -38.85 25.72 20.67
N THR A 7 -38.81 25.12 21.85
CA THR A 7 -37.60 24.65 22.52
C THR A 7 -37.37 23.19 22.15
N PHE A 8 -36.23 22.87 21.55
CA PHE A 8 -35.76 21.50 21.38
C PHE A 8 -34.85 21.13 22.55
N SER A 9 -35.30 20.19 23.39
CA SER A 9 -34.46 19.51 24.39
C SER A 9 -33.90 18.22 23.78
N PHE A 10 -32.57 18.11 23.71
CA PHE A 10 -31.89 16.84 23.45
C PHE A 10 -31.82 16.02 24.74
N TYR A 11 -32.39 14.82 24.73
CA TYR A 11 -32.15 13.80 25.76
C TYR A 11 -30.84 13.07 25.47
N LEU A 12 -29.87 13.20 26.38
CA LEU A 12 -28.66 12.38 26.45
C LEU A 12 -29.00 11.10 27.24
N THR A 13 -29.05 9.94 26.58
CA THR A 13 -29.18 8.65 27.26
C THR A 13 -27.78 8.09 27.52
N ILE A 14 -27.31 8.19 28.76
CA ILE A 14 -26.09 7.53 29.24
C ILE A 14 -26.48 6.10 29.66
N ASN A 15 -26.05 5.10 28.89
CA ASN A 15 -26.07 3.70 29.35
C ASN A 15 -24.79 3.42 30.14
N LEU A 16 -24.89 3.49 31.47
CA LEU A 16 -23.91 2.96 32.41
C LEU A 16 -24.17 1.46 32.59
N ALA A 17 -23.34 0.61 31.99
CA ALA A 17 -23.31 -0.81 32.32
C ALA A 17 -22.49 -1.02 33.60
N PHE A 18 -23.19 -1.41 34.67
CA PHE A 18 -22.63 -1.90 35.92
C PHE A 18 -21.94 -3.26 35.70
N SER A 19 -20.68 -3.36 36.13
CA SER A 19 -19.97 -4.64 36.26
C SER A 19 -20.35 -5.27 37.60
N ALA A 20 -21.02 -6.42 37.56
CA ALA A 20 -21.22 -7.28 38.73
C ALA A 20 -20.04 -8.28 38.86
N PRO A 21 -19.62 -8.64 40.08
CA PRO A 21 -18.60 -9.66 40.30
C PRO A 21 -19.24 -11.05 40.17
N LEU A 22 -18.61 -11.94 39.41
CA LEU A 22 -19.00 -13.35 39.37
C LEU A 22 -18.29 -14.10 40.50
N GLU A 23 -19.10 -14.55 41.46
CA GLU A 23 -18.74 -15.51 42.50
C GLU A 23 -18.48 -16.91 41.93
N GLY A 24 -17.53 -17.58 42.59
CA GLY A 24 -17.39 -19.02 42.83
C GLY A 24 -18.11 -20.01 41.91
N ARG A 25 -17.30 -20.74 41.13
CA ARG A 25 -17.60 -22.14 40.80
C ARG A 25 -16.41 -22.99 41.21
N ASP A 26 -16.67 -23.90 42.14
CA ASP A 26 -15.79 -24.97 42.55
C ASP A 26 -15.73 -26.02 41.41
N ASP A 27 -14.53 -26.20 40.84
CA ASP A 27 -14.25 -27.31 39.93
C ASP A 27 -13.97 -28.59 40.75
N PRO A 28 -14.53 -29.75 40.38
CA PRO A 28 -14.25 -31.01 41.06
C PRO A 28 -12.84 -31.53 40.72
N PRO A 29 -12.22 -32.33 41.62
CA PRO A 29 -10.87 -32.85 41.41
C PRO A 29 -10.86 -33.86 40.26
N ASN A 30 -9.95 -33.66 39.30
CA ASN A 30 -9.66 -34.60 38.23
C ASN A 30 -8.75 -35.74 38.78
N PRO A 31 -9.21 -36.99 38.83
CA PRO A 31 -8.39 -38.12 39.25
C PRO A 31 -7.92 -38.86 37.99
N ASP A 32 -6.77 -38.49 37.45
CA ASP A 32 -6.02 -39.29 36.47
C ASP A 32 -4.57 -38.79 36.50
N ASP A 33 -3.85 -39.16 37.56
CA ASP A 33 -2.40 -39.04 37.68
C ASP A 33 -1.87 -40.45 37.91
N ASP A 34 -1.68 -41.20 36.82
CA ASP A 34 -0.99 -42.48 36.82
C ASP A 34 -0.23 -42.67 35.50
N GLY A 35 1.09 -42.46 35.58
CA GLY A 35 2.08 -43.26 34.84
C GLY A 35 2.28 -42.95 33.35
N ALA A 36 3.16 -41.99 33.06
CA ALA A 36 3.92 -41.99 31.81
C ALA A 36 5.41 -42.16 32.12
N ASP A 37 5.80 -43.41 32.37
CA ASP A 37 7.19 -43.85 32.32
C ASP A 37 7.76 -43.61 30.90
N ASP A 38 8.88 -42.90 30.89
CA ASP A 38 10.06 -43.13 30.07
C ASP A 38 9.88 -43.84 28.71
N LEU A 39 9.57 -43.05 27.68
CA LEU A 39 10.05 -43.29 26.32
C LEU A 39 10.42 -41.95 25.68
N THR A 40 11.56 -41.41 26.09
CA THR A 40 12.31 -40.42 25.30
C THR A 40 12.92 -41.09 24.07
N ALA A 41 12.06 -41.65 23.21
CA ALA A 41 12.43 -42.02 21.86
C ALA A 41 12.65 -40.73 21.09
N ASN A 42 13.93 -40.37 20.99
CA ASN A 42 14.50 -39.35 20.14
C ASN A 42 14.22 -39.72 18.66
N LEU A 43 12.96 -39.59 18.24
CA LEU A 43 12.54 -39.62 16.85
C LEU A 43 12.93 -38.27 16.26
N THR A 44 14.23 -38.11 15.96
CA THR A 44 14.65 -37.26 14.86
C THR A 44 14.03 -37.85 13.60
N SER A 45 12.76 -37.50 13.34
CA SER A 45 12.14 -37.72 12.04
C SER A 45 13.10 -37.14 11.02
N ALA A 46 13.81 -38.02 10.32
CA ALA A 46 14.80 -37.63 9.34
C ALA A 46 14.06 -36.75 8.33
N THR A 47 14.29 -35.44 8.45
CA THR A 47 13.63 -34.47 7.58
C THR A 47 14.18 -34.79 6.20
N ARG A 48 13.29 -35.11 5.26
CA ARG A 48 13.71 -35.48 3.90
C ARG A 48 14.64 -34.41 3.33
N ALA A 49 15.50 -34.77 2.39
CA ALA A 49 16.30 -33.76 1.69
C ALA A 49 15.37 -32.76 0.95
N PRO A 50 15.79 -31.49 0.84
CA PRO A 50 15.15 -30.53 -0.05
C PRO A 50 15.02 -31.07 -1.48
N THR A 51 13.89 -30.81 -2.12
CA THR A 51 13.62 -31.27 -3.49
C THR A 51 12.92 -30.19 -4.31
N ASP A 52 12.79 -30.42 -5.62
CA ASP A 52 11.92 -29.61 -6.47
C ASP A 52 10.47 -30.10 -6.32
N CYS A 53 9.58 -29.22 -5.87
CA CYS A 53 8.17 -29.45 -5.65
C CYS A 53 7.30 -29.15 -6.87
N GLY A 54 7.90 -28.84 -8.02
CA GLY A 54 7.21 -28.63 -9.28
C GLY A 54 6.82 -27.17 -9.46
N THR A 55 5.61 -26.94 -9.98
CA THR A 55 5.15 -25.62 -10.41
C THR A 55 3.93 -25.17 -9.63
N PHE A 56 4.05 -24.03 -8.96
CA PHE A 56 2.91 -23.28 -8.45
C PHE A 56 2.24 -22.53 -9.60
N LYS A 57 1.07 -23.01 -10.05
CA LYS A 57 0.22 -22.34 -11.06
C LYS A 57 -0.78 -21.39 -10.41
N PHE A 58 -0.52 -20.10 -10.51
CA PHE A 58 -1.35 -19.04 -9.93
C PHE A 58 -2.64 -18.84 -10.75
N LYS A 59 -3.82 -19.03 -10.13
CA LYS A 59 -5.13 -18.77 -10.76
C LYS A 59 -5.50 -17.30 -10.60
N CYS A 60 -5.53 -16.55 -11.70
CA CYS A 60 -5.61 -15.09 -11.66
C CYS A 60 -7.03 -14.53 -11.55
N ASN A 61 -8.09 -15.30 -11.83
CA ASN A 61 -9.49 -14.84 -11.78
C ASN A 61 -9.90 -14.12 -10.48
N LYS A 62 -9.39 -14.57 -9.33
CA LYS A 62 -9.70 -14.03 -7.99
C LYS A 62 -8.50 -13.40 -7.29
N SER A 63 -7.38 -13.29 -7.99
CA SER A 63 -6.11 -12.83 -7.43
C SER A 63 -5.34 -11.95 -8.41
N ALA A 64 -6.04 -11.29 -9.34
CA ALA A 64 -5.45 -10.53 -10.43
C ALA A 64 -4.35 -9.57 -9.97
N GLY A 65 -4.56 -8.78 -8.91
CA GLY A 65 -3.54 -7.89 -8.36
C GLY A 65 -2.26 -8.61 -7.91
N ALA A 66 -2.41 -9.75 -7.21
CA ALA A 66 -1.28 -10.56 -6.74
C ALA A 66 -0.55 -11.24 -7.91
N CYS A 67 -1.30 -11.80 -8.87
CA CYS A 67 -0.77 -12.31 -10.13
C CYS A 67 0.05 -11.22 -10.84
N ASN A 68 -0.53 -10.04 -11.06
CA ASN A 68 0.10 -8.97 -11.80
C ASN A 68 1.40 -8.49 -11.13
N ASN A 69 1.43 -8.42 -9.79
CA ASN A 69 2.65 -8.09 -9.04
C ASN A 69 3.74 -9.17 -9.19
N ALA A 70 3.35 -10.44 -9.06
CA ALA A 70 4.26 -11.57 -9.25
C ALA A 70 4.81 -11.64 -10.68
N CYS A 71 3.95 -11.47 -11.69
CA CYS A 71 4.32 -11.43 -13.10
C CYS A 71 5.27 -10.27 -13.41
N TYR A 72 4.99 -9.08 -12.87
CA TYR A 72 5.90 -7.94 -13.00
C TYR A 72 7.27 -8.27 -12.42
N PHE A 73 7.33 -8.81 -11.19
CA PHE A 73 8.61 -9.17 -10.60
C PHE A 73 9.35 -10.20 -11.45
N ILE A 74 8.71 -11.33 -11.81
CA ILE A 74 9.37 -12.40 -12.56
C ILE A 74 9.81 -11.91 -13.94
N ASN A 75 8.90 -11.32 -14.72
CA ASN A 75 9.15 -11.00 -16.11
C ASN A 75 10.00 -9.74 -16.28
N CYS A 76 9.84 -8.73 -15.42
CA CYS A 76 10.44 -7.42 -15.60
C CYS A 76 11.61 -7.13 -14.65
N VAL A 77 11.57 -7.62 -13.41
CA VAL A 77 12.62 -7.38 -12.41
C VAL A 77 13.65 -8.52 -12.39
N ASN A 78 13.17 -9.76 -12.32
CA ASN A 78 13.98 -10.98 -12.18
C ASN A 78 14.34 -11.62 -13.52
N LYS A 79 14.14 -10.91 -14.63
CA LYS A 79 14.57 -11.31 -15.99
C LYS A 79 14.10 -12.72 -16.40
N GLY A 80 12.86 -13.06 -16.06
CA GLY A 80 12.22 -14.34 -16.36
C GLY A 80 12.56 -15.47 -15.39
N ASN A 81 13.41 -15.24 -14.38
CA ASN A 81 13.67 -16.26 -13.37
C ASN A 81 12.44 -16.45 -12.48
N ASN A 82 11.82 -17.62 -12.59
CA ASN A 82 10.60 -17.99 -11.90
C ASN A 82 10.80 -19.09 -10.86
N LYS A 83 12.04 -19.49 -10.57
CA LYS A 83 12.36 -20.54 -9.60
C LYS A 83 12.69 -19.92 -8.24
N PHE A 84 12.01 -20.39 -7.21
CA PHE A 84 12.15 -19.91 -5.83
C PHE A 84 12.38 -21.07 -4.88
N THR A 85 12.86 -20.72 -3.69
CA THR A 85 13.09 -21.66 -2.59
C THR A 85 12.13 -21.33 -1.45
N PHE A 86 11.47 -22.34 -0.89
CA PHE A 86 10.59 -22.21 0.26
C PHE A 86 11.39 -22.30 1.57
N GLY A 87 10.94 -21.55 2.58
CA GLY A 87 11.45 -21.66 3.94
C GLY A 87 11.90 -20.32 4.53
N PRO A 88 12.29 -20.30 5.81
CA PRO A 88 12.73 -19.10 6.49
C PRO A 88 13.96 -18.47 5.83
N SER A 89 13.98 -17.14 5.83
CA SER A 89 15.17 -16.35 5.58
C SER A 89 15.94 -16.09 6.89
N SER A 90 17.19 -15.63 6.78
CA SER A 90 17.97 -15.15 7.93
C SER A 90 17.44 -13.84 8.53
N VAL A 91 16.46 -13.22 7.86
CA VAL A 91 15.82 -11.96 8.24
C VAL A 91 14.29 -12.10 8.18
N ASP A 92 13.58 -11.14 8.80
CA ASP A 92 12.14 -11.02 8.62
C ASP A 92 11.83 -10.44 7.23
N ASN A 93 11.36 -11.28 6.31
CA ASN A 93 11.10 -10.84 4.95
C ASN A 93 10.02 -9.77 4.86
N ARG A 94 9.05 -9.71 5.79
CA ARG A 94 8.00 -8.66 5.80
C ARG A 94 8.58 -7.27 6.08
N VAL A 95 9.63 -7.22 6.90
CA VAL A 95 10.33 -5.99 7.23
C VAL A 95 11.28 -5.61 6.10
N HIS A 96 12.05 -6.58 5.61
CA HIS A 96 13.03 -6.37 4.54
C HIS A 96 12.42 -6.22 3.14
N SER A 97 11.15 -6.53 2.94
CA SER A 97 10.40 -6.16 1.75
C SER A 97 9.92 -4.71 1.78
N GLY A 98 9.78 -4.11 2.98
CA GLY A 98 9.16 -2.81 3.19
C GLY A 98 7.63 -2.85 3.28
N CYS A 99 7.02 -4.02 3.29
CA CYS A 99 5.55 -4.15 3.29
C CYS A 99 4.93 -3.92 4.68
N THR A 100 5.67 -4.24 5.74
CA THR A 100 5.27 -4.03 7.14
C THR A 100 6.01 -2.85 7.78
N THR A 101 5.26 -1.99 8.46
CA THR A 101 5.78 -0.76 9.09
C THR A 101 5.32 -0.62 10.55
N SER A 102 5.94 0.29 11.30
CA SER A 102 5.73 0.51 12.74
C SER A 102 4.30 0.96 13.11
N LYS A 103 3.54 1.51 12.16
CA LYS A 103 2.15 1.96 12.38
C LYS A 103 1.10 0.84 12.33
N SER A 104 1.52 -0.42 12.51
CA SER A 104 0.70 -1.64 12.48
C SER A 104 -0.24 -1.78 11.26
N SER A 105 -0.04 -0.95 10.23
CA SER A 105 -0.86 -0.83 9.05
C SER A 105 -0.02 -1.15 7.83
N THR A 106 -0.70 -1.68 6.82
CA THR A 106 -0.15 -1.81 5.47
C THR A 106 0.35 -0.44 5.00
N LEU A 107 1.57 -0.39 4.44
CA LEU A 107 2.15 0.82 3.83
C LEU A 107 1.18 1.53 2.88
N CYS A 108 0.33 0.76 2.21
CA CYS A 108 -0.71 1.21 1.30
C CYS A 108 -1.84 2.05 1.89
N LYS A 109 -1.81 2.33 3.19
CA LYS A 109 -2.73 3.25 3.87
C LYS A 109 -2.02 4.50 4.40
N LEU A 110 -0.73 4.66 4.10
CA LEU A 110 0.11 5.73 4.61
C LEU A 110 0.50 6.67 3.47
N LEU A 111 0.43 7.96 3.72
CA LEU A 111 0.98 8.98 2.83
C LEU A 111 2.51 8.91 2.82
N PRO A 112 3.16 9.22 1.67
CA PRO A 112 2.56 9.58 0.37
C PRO A 112 2.14 8.37 -0.48
N ILE A 113 2.42 7.14 -0.05
CA ILE A 113 2.29 5.93 -0.87
C ILE A 113 0.84 5.63 -1.25
N SER A 114 -0.10 5.75 -0.32
CA SER A 114 -1.52 5.45 -0.57
C SER A 114 -2.15 6.37 -1.62
N GLN A 115 -1.86 7.68 -1.52
CA GLN A 115 -2.35 8.72 -2.42
C GLN A 115 -1.87 8.52 -3.85
N ARG A 116 -0.59 8.17 -3.98
CA ARG A 116 0.00 7.87 -5.28
C ARG A 116 -0.79 6.69 -5.85
N MET A 117 -0.69 5.56 -5.21
CA MET A 117 -0.85 4.31 -5.93
C MET A 117 -2.30 3.88 -6.22
N TRP A 118 -3.33 4.36 -5.50
CA TRP A 118 -4.63 3.69 -5.61
C TRP A 118 -5.88 4.51 -5.38
N ASP A 119 -5.77 5.67 -4.74
CA ASP A 119 -6.95 6.50 -4.51
C ASP A 119 -7.64 6.94 -5.81
N ARG A 120 -6.90 6.84 -6.92
CA ARG A 120 -7.31 7.16 -8.29
C ARG A 120 -7.59 5.93 -9.16
N GLN A 121 -7.38 4.71 -8.68
CA GLN A 121 -7.82 3.53 -9.41
C GLN A 121 -9.34 3.33 -9.25
N PRO A 122 -10.07 2.98 -10.32
CA PRO A 122 -11.46 2.58 -10.18
C PRO A 122 -11.60 1.33 -9.30
N ASP A 123 -12.66 1.31 -8.49
CA ASP A 123 -12.89 0.27 -7.47
C ASP A 123 -13.02 -1.15 -8.04
N ASP A 124 -13.25 -1.30 -9.35
CA ASP A 124 -13.29 -2.60 -10.04
C ASP A 124 -11.88 -3.19 -10.26
N LEU A 125 -10.85 -2.34 -10.43
CA LEU A 125 -9.45 -2.75 -10.52
C LEU A 125 -8.87 -3.11 -9.15
N ALA A 126 -9.18 -2.29 -8.13
CA ALA A 126 -8.60 -2.42 -6.81
C ALA A 126 -9.60 -2.04 -5.72
N PRO A 127 -10.57 -2.91 -5.41
CA PRO A 127 -11.55 -2.62 -4.38
C PRO A 127 -10.85 -2.36 -3.04
N LYS A 128 -11.39 -1.46 -2.23
CA LYS A 128 -10.85 -1.15 -0.89
C LYS A 128 -11.38 -2.19 0.13
N PRO A 129 -10.68 -2.45 1.26
CA PRO A 129 -9.42 -1.86 1.68
C PRO A 129 -8.22 -2.52 0.99
N LEU A 130 -7.19 -1.69 0.77
CA LEU A 130 -5.94 -2.15 0.19
C LEU A 130 -5.02 -2.75 1.23
N GLN A 131 -4.18 -3.66 0.77
CA GLN A 131 -3.08 -4.27 1.48
C GLN A 131 -1.85 -4.23 0.60
N CYS A 132 -0.68 -4.09 1.20
CA CYS A 132 0.58 -4.28 0.53
C CYS A 132 0.73 -5.77 0.20
N ASP A 133 0.88 -6.06 -1.07
CA ASP A 133 1.36 -7.33 -1.59
C ASP A 133 2.85 -7.22 -1.91
N GLU A 134 3.56 -8.32 -1.69
CA GLU A 134 5.01 -8.40 -1.89
C GLU A 134 5.33 -9.67 -2.67
N PHE A 135 6.15 -9.53 -3.70
CA PHE A 135 6.69 -10.65 -4.43
C PHE A 135 8.19 -10.45 -4.66
N PRO A 136 9.09 -11.40 -4.32
CA PRO A 136 8.82 -12.72 -3.74
C PRO A 136 8.16 -12.67 -2.36
N MET A 137 7.33 -13.67 -2.04
CA MET A 137 6.51 -13.66 -0.83
C MET A 137 7.36 -13.90 0.44
N ASN A 138 6.90 -13.45 1.62
CA ASN A 138 7.57 -13.72 2.90
C ASN A 138 7.93 -15.19 3.17
N ALA A 139 7.18 -16.14 2.61
CA ALA A 139 7.44 -17.57 2.79
C ALA A 139 8.61 -18.12 1.96
N PHE A 140 9.18 -17.30 1.07
CA PHE A 140 10.28 -17.71 0.20
C PHE A 140 11.60 -17.30 0.84
N LYS A 141 12.65 -18.11 0.67
CA LYS A 141 14.01 -17.73 1.06
C LYS A 141 14.46 -16.53 0.23
N GLN A 142 14.94 -15.52 0.93
CA GLN A 142 15.39 -14.27 0.35
C GLN A 142 16.58 -13.75 1.16
N ASP A 143 17.52 -13.11 0.49
CA ASP A 143 18.62 -12.44 1.17
C ASP A 143 18.13 -11.23 1.98
N ALA A 144 18.96 -10.77 2.91
CA ALA A 144 18.73 -9.50 3.58
C ALA A 144 18.66 -8.36 2.56
N PHE A 145 17.77 -7.39 2.82
CA PHE A 145 17.74 -6.14 2.07
C PHE A 145 19.13 -5.49 1.99
N LYS A 146 19.50 -5.06 0.78
CA LYS A 146 20.68 -4.27 0.49
C LYS A 146 20.23 -3.05 -0.32
N GLU A 147 20.63 -1.87 0.15
CA GLU A 147 20.40 -0.63 -0.60
C GLU A 147 21.13 -0.69 -1.94
N GLY A 148 20.46 -0.26 -3.01
CA GLY A 148 20.97 -0.31 -4.38
C GLY A 148 19.86 -0.46 -5.42
N ASP A 149 20.27 -0.54 -6.69
CA ASP A 149 19.35 -0.38 -7.83
C ASP A 149 18.54 -1.63 -8.17
N THR A 150 18.87 -2.80 -7.61
CA THR A 150 18.12 -4.04 -7.89
C THR A 150 17.03 -4.21 -6.85
N PRO A 151 15.74 -4.13 -7.24
CA PRO A 151 14.63 -4.34 -6.32
C PRO A 151 14.68 -5.75 -5.73
N ARG A 152 14.67 -5.85 -4.40
CA ARG A 152 14.56 -7.13 -3.70
C ARG A 152 13.16 -7.75 -3.88
N ASN A 153 12.14 -6.90 -3.79
CA ASN A 153 10.73 -7.27 -3.94
C ASN A 153 10.05 -6.25 -4.85
N SER A 154 9.10 -6.72 -5.63
CA SER A 154 8.04 -5.88 -6.18
C SER A 154 6.94 -5.74 -5.14
N LEU A 155 6.57 -4.51 -4.84
CA LEU A 155 5.46 -4.15 -3.98
C LEU A 155 4.35 -3.56 -4.84
N ARG A 156 3.11 -3.92 -4.52
CA ARG A 156 1.89 -3.36 -5.11
C ARG A 156 0.84 -3.32 -4.02
N CYS A 157 0.03 -2.26 -3.95
CA CYS A 157 -1.14 -2.36 -3.07
C CYS A 157 -2.29 -2.99 -3.82
N ILE A 158 -2.91 -3.99 -3.26
CA ILE A 158 -4.01 -4.67 -3.92
C ILE A 158 -5.14 -4.84 -2.94
N ASN A 159 -6.33 -5.14 -3.45
CA ASN A 159 -7.45 -5.45 -2.58
C ASN A 159 -7.11 -6.62 -1.65
N GLY A 160 -7.52 -6.51 -0.38
CA GLY A 160 -7.23 -7.55 0.61
C GLY A 160 -7.77 -8.95 0.26
N SER A 161 -8.87 -9.05 -0.48
CA SER A 161 -9.38 -10.35 -0.95
C SER A 161 -8.51 -10.96 -2.05
N GLN A 162 -7.95 -10.15 -2.96
CA GLN A 162 -7.01 -10.62 -3.97
C GLN A 162 -5.69 -11.08 -3.33
N ASN A 163 -5.16 -10.30 -2.38
CA ASN A 163 -3.97 -10.67 -1.61
C ASN A 163 -4.20 -11.96 -0.81
N GLY A 164 -5.32 -12.04 -0.10
CA GLY A 164 -5.72 -13.23 0.66
C GLY A 164 -5.92 -14.46 -0.22
N SER A 165 -6.52 -14.30 -1.41
CA SER A 165 -6.66 -15.37 -2.39
C SER A 165 -5.31 -15.88 -2.87
N GLY A 166 -4.40 -14.98 -3.26
CA GLY A 166 -3.04 -15.35 -3.66
C GLY A 166 -2.26 -16.09 -2.57
N GLY A 167 -2.30 -15.57 -1.33
CA GLY A 167 -1.73 -16.24 -0.16
C GLY A 167 -2.35 -17.61 0.11
N GLY A 168 -3.67 -17.74 -0.04
CA GLY A 168 -4.40 -19.00 0.13
C GLY A 168 -4.02 -20.05 -0.91
N GLN A 169 -3.86 -19.65 -2.18
CA GLN A 169 -3.40 -20.53 -3.25
C GLN A 169 -1.98 -21.05 -2.98
N PHE A 170 -1.05 -20.17 -2.62
CA PHE A 170 0.32 -20.61 -2.30
C PHE A 170 0.34 -21.54 -1.07
N LYS A 171 -0.46 -21.25 -0.03
CA LYS A 171 -0.61 -22.14 1.14
C LYS A 171 -1.13 -23.52 0.75
N ASN A 172 -2.07 -23.61 -0.20
CA ASN A 172 -2.59 -24.89 -0.69
C ASN A 172 -1.53 -25.64 -1.51
N PHE A 173 -0.80 -24.96 -2.39
CA PHE A 173 0.35 -25.54 -3.09
C PHE A 173 1.37 -26.07 -2.09
N GLN A 174 1.81 -25.24 -1.13
CA GLN A 174 2.77 -25.59 -0.09
C GLN A 174 2.39 -26.86 0.67
N ARG A 175 1.10 -27.05 0.97
CA ARG A 175 0.58 -28.20 1.73
C ARG A 175 0.20 -29.40 0.86
N GLY A 176 0.15 -29.25 -0.45
CA GLY A 176 -0.38 -30.26 -1.38
C GLY A 176 -1.89 -30.46 -1.23
N PHE A 177 -2.65 -29.40 -0.99
CA PHE A 177 -4.10 -29.40 -0.78
C PHE A 177 -4.86 -28.75 -1.94
N GLY A 178 -6.18 -28.94 -1.98
CA GLY A 178 -7.07 -28.33 -2.97
C GLY A 178 -6.73 -28.78 -4.39
N ASP A 179 -6.50 -27.84 -5.29
CA ASP A 179 -6.14 -28.14 -6.68
C ASP A 179 -4.86 -28.98 -6.83
N TRP A 180 -3.94 -28.90 -5.86
CA TRP A 180 -2.69 -29.66 -5.86
C TRP A 180 -2.74 -30.96 -5.05
N ALA A 181 -3.90 -31.33 -4.49
CA ALA A 181 -4.10 -32.62 -3.86
C ALA A 181 -4.19 -33.74 -4.92
N PRO A 182 -3.97 -35.02 -4.56
CA PRO A 182 -4.22 -36.13 -5.47
C PRO A 182 -5.66 -36.09 -6.02
N GLY A 183 -5.80 -36.12 -7.35
CA GLY A 183 -7.08 -35.99 -8.06
C GLY A 183 -7.57 -34.54 -8.27
N GLY A 184 -6.86 -33.54 -7.76
CA GLY A 184 -7.12 -32.13 -8.02
C GLY A 184 -6.73 -31.68 -9.43
N SER A 185 -7.25 -30.53 -9.86
CA SER A 185 -7.06 -29.99 -11.23
C SER A 185 -5.60 -29.68 -11.59
N LEU A 186 -4.75 -29.45 -10.59
CA LEU A 186 -3.33 -29.11 -10.70
C LEU A 186 -2.42 -30.16 -10.03
N ALA A 187 -2.94 -31.36 -9.76
CA ALA A 187 -2.18 -32.42 -9.09
C ALA A 187 -0.88 -32.76 -9.84
N GLY A 188 -0.92 -32.77 -11.18
CA GLY A 188 0.23 -33.07 -12.03
C GLY A 188 1.32 -31.99 -12.05
N ASP A 189 1.03 -30.79 -11.57
CA ASP A 189 2.00 -29.70 -11.50
C ASP A 189 2.84 -29.75 -10.22
N ARG A 190 2.43 -30.53 -9.22
CA ARG A 190 3.14 -30.69 -7.95
C ARG A 190 3.82 -32.06 -7.86
N THR A 191 5.11 -32.06 -7.55
CA THR A 191 5.93 -33.29 -7.44
C THR A 191 6.20 -33.69 -5.99
N CYS A 192 6.11 -32.76 -5.03
CA CYS A 192 6.34 -33.05 -3.62
C CYS A 192 5.21 -33.84 -2.98
N SER A 193 5.56 -34.95 -2.32
CA SER A 193 4.68 -35.66 -1.39
C SER A 193 4.57 -34.90 -0.06
N GLY A 194 3.34 -34.55 0.33
CA GLY A 194 3.06 -33.84 1.59
C GLY A 194 3.45 -32.36 1.55
N ALA A 195 3.65 -31.77 2.73
CA ALA A 195 4.01 -30.36 2.85
C ALA A 195 5.45 -30.08 2.40
N MET A 196 5.68 -28.88 1.87
CA MET A 196 7.01 -28.37 1.61
C MET A 196 7.78 -28.16 2.93
N ILE A 197 9.08 -28.41 2.90
CA ILE A 197 10.02 -28.20 4.00
C ILE A 197 11.05 -27.13 3.61
N ASP A 198 11.79 -26.64 4.60
CA ASP A 198 12.86 -25.68 4.37
C ASP A 198 13.83 -26.13 3.28
N GLY A 199 14.08 -25.25 2.30
CA GLY A 199 15.00 -25.51 1.19
C GLY A 199 14.37 -26.11 -0.06
N ASP A 200 13.11 -26.58 -0.01
CA ASP A 200 12.43 -27.05 -1.22
C ASP A 200 12.36 -25.96 -2.27
N THR A 201 12.49 -26.32 -3.54
CA THR A 201 12.39 -25.39 -4.67
C THR A 201 11.10 -25.59 -5.45
N PHE A 202 10.67 -24.58 -6.18
CA PHE A 202 9.49 -24.64 -7.05
C PHE A 202 9.58 -23.54 -8.10
N SER A 203 8.91 -23.74 -9.23
CA SER A 203 8.71 -22.70 -10.24
C SER A 203 7.35 -22.04 -10.05
N VAL A 204 7.22 -20.79 -10.46
CA VAL A 204 5.94 -20.06 -10.50
C VAL A 204 5.50 -19.88 -11.94
N SER A 205 4.22 -20.12 -12.21
CA SER A 205 3.57 -19.79 -13.48
C SER A 205 2.12 -19.42 -13.23
N TRP A 206 1.37 -19.10 -14.29
CA TRP A 206 0.08 -18.43 -14.18
C TRP A 206 -0.96 -19.07 -15.09
N ILE A 207 -2.21 -19.05 -14.63
CA ILE A 207 -3.39 -19.36 -15.42
C ILE A 207 -4.11 -18.03 -15.67
N ILE A 208 -3.97 -17.53 -16.90
CA ILE A 208 -4.51 -16.23 -17.32
C ILE A 208 -5.75 -16.35 -18.21
N ASP A 209 -6.01 -17.53 -18.77
CA ASP A 209 -7.14 -17.84 -19.65
C ASP A 209 -8.13 -18.81 -18.98
N GLY A 210 -9.35 -18.90 -19.54
CA GLY A 210 -10.41 -19.81 -19.08
C GLY A 210 -11.04 -19.42 -17.75
N ASP A 211 -11.71 -20.37 -17.09
CA ASP A 211 -12.48 -20.13 -15.86
C ASP A 211 -11.60 -19.67 -14.67
N ASP A 212 -10.33 -20.06 -14.68
CA ASP A 212 -9.33 -19.69 -13.68
C ASP A 212 -8.47 -18.46 -14.09
N GLY A 213 -8.70 -17.95 -15.30
CA GLY A 213 -8.06 -16.77 -15.88
C GLY A 213 -8.80 -15.46 -15.63
N VAL A 214 -8.29 -14.36 -16.19
CA VAL A 214 -8.96 -13.05 -16.10
C VAL A 214 -9.59 -12.68 -17.43
N ALA A 215 -10.82 -12.16 -17.39
CA ALA A 215 -11.58 -11.85 -18.61
C ALA A 215 -10.95 -10.73 -19.46
N ASP A 216 -10.27 -9.77 -18.83
CA ASP A 216 -9.57 -8.67 -19.50
C ASP A 216 -8.11 -8.61 -19.02
N GLN A 217 -7.25 -9.37 -19.69
CA GLN A 217 -5.84 -9.50 -19.29
C GLN A 217 -5.06 -8.20 -19.43
N ASP A 218 -5.34 -7.39 -20.46
CA ASP A 218 -4.68 -6.09 -20.65
C ASP A 218 -4.97 -5.15 -19.49
N LYS A 219 -6.20 -5.19 -19.00
CA LYS A 219 -6.64 -4.36 -17.89
C LYS A 219 -6.12 -4.86 -16.54
N PHE A 220 -6.21 -6.15 -16.26
CA PHE A 220 -6.03 -6.66 -14.90
C PHE A 220 -4.67 -7.30 -14.63
N VAL A 221 -4.07 -7.97 -15.63
CA VAL A 221 -2.80 -8.69 -15.48
C VAL A 221 -1.84 -8.48 -16.67
N PRO A 222 -1.60 -7.23 -17.13
CA PRO A 222 -0.83 -6.97 -18.34
C PRO A 222 0.58 -7.59 -18.30
N TYR A 223 1.19 -7.70 -17.12
CA TYR A 223 2.54 -8.26 -16.99
C TYR A 223 2.59 -9.79 -17.05
N CYS A 224 1.46 -10.48 -16.97
CA CYS A 224 1.40 -11.94 -17.05
C CYS A 224 1.35 -12.46 -18.48
N LYS A 225 1.19 -11.58 -19.48
CA LYS A 225 1.18 -11.94 -20.89
C LYS A 225 2.54 -12.46 -21.35
N PRO A 226 2.58 -13.27 -22.42
CA PRO A 226 3.85 -13.59 -23.08
C PRO A 226 4.54 -12.31 -23.54
N ASN A 227 5.82 -12.12 -23.17
CA ASN A 227 6.62 -10.94 -23.50
C ASN A 227 5.95 -9.60 -23.13
N PRO A 228 5.68 -9.36 -21.83
CA PRO A 228 5.00 -8.16 -21.42
C PRO A 228 5.86 -6.92 -21.67
N VAL A 229 5.23 -5.78 -21.91
CA VAL A 229 5.92 -4.50 -21.90
C VAL A 229 6.25 -4.16 -20.45
N CYS A 230 7.53 -4.11 -20.10
CA CYS A 230 8.01 -3.87 -18.74
C CYS A 230 8.07 -2.40 -18.34
N THR A 231 7.29 -1.55 -19.01
CA THR A 231 7.04 -0.19 -18.55
C THR A 231 6.13 -0.26 -17.34
N ASN A 232 6.60 0.27 -16.21
CA ASN A 232 5.82 0.32 -14.99
C ASN A 232 4.56 1.17 -15.22
N ASP A 233 3.40 0.62 -14.85
CA ASP A 233 2.06 1.24 -14.89
C ASP A 233 1.87 2.30 -13.80
N GLY A 234 2.93 2.54 -13.01
CA GLY A 234 3.02 3.44 -11.88
C GLY A 234 2.60 2.79 -10.56
N TYR A 235 2.03 1.58 -10.58
CA TYR A 235 1.48 0.91 -9.40
C TYR A 235 2.46 -0.08 -8.75
N GLN A 236 3.55 -0.43 -9.43
CA GLN A 236 4.66 -1.16 -8.84
C GLN A 236 5.70 -0.24 -8.24
N PHE A 237 6.09 -0.54 -7.01
CA PHE A 237 7.17 0.13 -6.32
C PHE A 237 8.02 -0.86 -5.56
N HIS A 238 9.12 -0.38 -5.01
CA HIS A 238 10.03 -1.18 -4.22
C HIS A 238 10.68 -0.30 -3.17
N MET A 239 11.10 -0.92 -2.07
CA MET A 239 11.87 -0.23 -1.05
C MET A 239 13.29 0.03 -1.57
N THR A 240 13.74 1.28 -1.50
CA THR A 240 15.09 1.71 -1.88
C THR A 240 15.97 1.93 -0.65
N LYS A 241 15.36 2.17 0.51
CA LYS A 241 16.06 2.30 1.79
C LYS A 241 15.24 1.71 2.93
N LEU A 242 15.86 0.85 3.73
CA LEU A 242 15.28 0.33 4.97
C LEU A 242 15.75 1.16 6.16
N GLN A 243 14.80 1.76 6.87
CA GLN A 243 14.99 2.35 8.19
C GLN A 243 14.20 1.56 9.21
N LEU A 244 14.85 1.17 10.30
CA LEU A 244 14.16 0.49 11.39
C LEU A 244 13.64 1.51 12.39
N SER A 245 12.40 1.32 12.85
CA SER A 245 11.81 2.21 13.85
C SER A 245 12.69 2.26 15.11
N VAL A 246 12.92 3.43 15.69
CA VAL A 246 13.63 3.55 16.97
C VAL A 246 12.61 3.83 18.07
N LYS A 247 12.61 3.02 19.13
CA LYS A 247 11.77 3.23 20.32
C LYS A 247 12.66 3.19 21.56
N ASP A 248 12.58 4.23 22.39
CA ASP A 248 13.36 4.36 23.63
C ASP A 248 14.88 4.20 23.41
N GLY A 249 15.40 4.74 22.31
CA GLY A 249 16.82 4.63 21.92
C GLY A 249 17.24 3.24 21.44
N LYS A 250 16.31 2.29 21.29
CA LYS A 250 16.58 0.95 20.77
C LYS A 250 16.01 0.79 19.37
N THR A 251 16.83 0.25 18.47
CA THR A 251 16.39 -0.14 17.13
C THR A 251 15.35 -1.24 17.24
N GLY A 252 14.15 -0.96 16.78
CA GLY A 252 13.02 -1.88 16.70
C GLY A 252 13.20 -2.92 15.60
N LYS A 253 12.21 -3.81 15.51
CA LYS A 253 12.19 -4.92 14.54
C LYS A 253 11.25 -4.67 13.37
N THR A 254 10.78 -3.44 13.15
CA THR A 254 9.83 -3.09 12.08
C THR A 254 10.35 -1.91 11.27
N GLY A 255 9.92 -1.81 10.01
CA GLY A 255 10.23 -0.67 9.15
C GLY A 255 9.63 0.62 9.71
N SER A 256 10.31 1.74 9.55
CA SER A 256 9.82 3.06 9.99
C SER A 256 8.96 3.71 8.92
N MET A 257 7.78 4.17 9.31
CA MET A 257 6.95 5.09 8.52
C MET A 257 6.21 6.04 9.45
N SER A 258 6.46 7.33 9.30
CA SER A 258 5.77 8.41 10.02
C SER A 258 4.64 9.01 9.17
N SER A 259 3.79 9.82 9.80
CA SER A 259 2.80 10.66 9.12
C SER A 259 2.73 11.95 9.93
N PRO A 260 3.14 13.10 9.38
CA PRO A 260 3.63 13.27 8.00
C PRO A 260 4.93 12.50 7.73
N TYR A 261 5.18 12.12 6.46
CA TYR A 261 6.35 11.33 6.07
C TYR A 261 7.67 12.06 6.32
N ASN A 262 8.70 11.34 6.76
CA ASN A 262 10.01 11.88 7.06
C ASN A 262 11.10 11.12 6.28
N PRO A 263 11.65 11.69 5.19
CA PRO A 263 12.66 11.03 4.37
C PRO A 263 14.02 10.87 5.07
N ILE A 264 14.22 11.35 6.29
CA ILE A 264 15.45 11.10 7.04
C ILE A 264 15.37 9.78 7.80
N ILE A 265 14.23 9.53 8.46
CA ILE A 265 14.07 8.41 9.41
C ILE A 265 13.11 7.31 8.95
N ASP A 266 12.36 7.52 7.86
CA ASP A 266 11.44 6.52 7.31
C ASP A 266 12.05 5.71 6.18
N ASN A 267 11.45 4.56 5.90
CA ASN A 267 11.74 3.76 4.72
C ASN A 267 11.51 4.57 3.45
N HIS A 268 12.36 4.39 2.45
CA HIS A 268 12.19 5.02 1.13
C HIS A 268 11.63 4.02 0.15
N TYR A 269 10.78 4.52 -0.75
CA TYR A 269 10.16 3.73 -1.80
C TYR A 269 10.27 4.45 -3.13
N ALA A 270 10.50 3.71 -4.20
CA ALA A 270 10.57 4.25 -5.55
C ALA A 270 9.69 3.44 -6.50
N ILE A 271 9.16 4.11 -7.53
CA ILE A 271 8.66 3.42 -8.72
C ILE A 271 9.87 2.76 -9.39
N THR A 272 9.73 1.54 -9.90
CA THR A 272 10.85 0.86 -10.58
C THR A 272 11.43 1.74 -11.69
N ASN A 273 12.76 1.89 -11.72
CA ASN A 273 13.50 2.74 -12.66
C ASN A 273 13.17 4.24 -12.57
N LYS A 274 12.73 4.72 -11.40
CA LYS A 274 12.47 6.15 -11.09
C LYS A 274 13.06 6.49 -9.73
N SER A 275 13.06 7.77 -9.34
CA SER A 275 13.49 8.17 -8.01
C SER A 275 12.52 7.76 -6.90
N ASN A 276 12.93 8.10 -5.67
CA ASN A 276 12.10 7.99 -4.49
C ASN A 276 10.82 8.82 -4.60
N ILE A 277 9.78 8.29 -3.98
CA ILE A 277 8.51 8.97 -3.74
C ILE A 277 8.67 9.82 -2.49
N LEU A 278 8.39 11.12 -2.62
CA LEU A 278 8.36 12.08 -1.54
C LEU A 278 6.92 12.53 -1.26
N GLN A 279 6.72 13.08 -0.07
CA GLN A 279 5.52 13.82 0.27
C GLN A 279 5.81 15.31 0.10
N TYR A 280 5.03 15.96 -0.76
CA TYR A 280 5.01 17.40 -0.92
C TYR A 280 3.78 17.98 -0.24
N ARG A 281 3.86 19.27 0.08
CA ARG A 281 2.76 20.02 0.66
C ARG A 281 2.59 21.34 -0.07
N VAL A 282 1.35 21.70 -0.36
CA VAL A 282 0.98 23.03 -0.83
C VAL A 282 0.13 23.71 0.24
N LYS A 283 0.48 24.96 0.55
CA LYS A 283 -0.31 25.86 1.40
C LYS A 283 -0.82 27.00 0.54
N ILE A 284 -2.12 27.25 0.58
CA ILE A 284 -2.76 28.37 -0.10
C ILE A 284 -3.40 29.26 0.94
N PHE A 285 -3.11 30.54 0.84
CA PHE A 285 -3.88 31.61 1.46
C PHE A 285 -4.64 32.36 0.37
N ARG A 286 -5.96 32.41 0.50
CA ARG A 286 -6.86 33.18 -0.37
C ARG A 286 -7.28 34.43 0.37
N GLU A 287 -7.28 35.56 -0.32
CA GLU A 287 -7.71 36.85 0.21
C GLU A 287 -8.59 37.57 -0.81
N GLY A 288 -9.72 38.11 -0.38
CA GLY A 288 -10.69 38.73 -1.28
C GLY A 288 -11.27 37.75 -2.31
N ALA A 289 -11.57 38.23 -3.51
CA ALA A 289 -12.18 37.42 -4.57
C ALA A 289 -11.14 36.66 -5.41
N ASP A 290 -9.95 37.22 -5.59
CA ASP A 290 -9.00 36.76 -6.60
C ASP A 290 -7.52 36.78 -6.15
N GLN A 291 -7.18 37.19 -4.93
CA GLN A 291 -5.79 37.15 -4.47
C GLN A 291 -5.44 35.77 -3.88
N PHE A 292 -4.37 35.18 -4.40
CA PHE A 292 -3.84 33.90 -3.92
C PHE A 292 -2.37 34.08 -3.53
N THR A 293 -1.97 33.48 -2.41
CA THR A 293 -0.58 33.21 -2.04
C THR A 293 -0.41 31.72 -1.89
N ILE A 294 0.51 31.14 -2.66
CA ILE A 294 0.72 29.70 -2.76
C ILE A 294 2.16 29.40 -2.40
N GLU A 295 2.38 28.50 -1.45
CA GLU A 295 3.69 28.03 -1.02
C GLU A 295 3.76 26.52 -1.15
N VAL A 296 4.88 26.01 -1.68
CA VAL A 296 5.11 24.58 -1.85
C VAL A 296 6.33 24.12 -1.07
N PHE A 297 6.24 22.93 -0.48
CA PHE A 297 7.22 22.37 0.44
C PHE A 297 7.50 20.90 0.14
N VAL A 298 8.71 20.45 0.46
CA VAL A 298 8.98 19.04 0.75
C VAL A 298 8.71 18.82 2.25
N VAL A 299 7.93 17.79 2.57
CA VAL A 299 7.62 17.40 3.95
C VAL A 299 8.78 16.59 4.54
N ASN A 300 9.15 16.91 5.78
CA ASN A 300 10.20 16.24 6.54
C ASN A 300 9.74 15.99 7.99
N GLY A 301 8.78 15.07 8.14
CA GLY A 301 8.09 14.83 9.40
C GLY A 301 7.31 16.07 9.84
N PRO A 302 7.53 16.61 11.06
CA PRO A 302 6.89 17.85 11.49
C PRO A 302 7.47 19.10 10.83
N ASN A 303 8.63 18.99 10.16
CA ASN A 303 9.30 20.09 9.50
C ASN A 303 8.93 20.14 8.01
N GLU A 304 9.11 21.31 7.40
CA GLU A 304 8.87 21.56 5.99
C GLU A 304 10.05 22.33 5.41
N VAL A 305 10.44 21.98 4.18
CA VAL A 305 11.48 22.71 3.43
C VAL A 305 10.81 23.42 2.27
N SER A 306 10.77 24.76 2.31
CA SER A 306 10.18 25.57 1.24
C SER A 306 10.91 25.33 -0.07
N LYS A 307 10.13 25.18 -1.15
CA LYS A 307 10.60 24.94 -2.51
C LYS A 307 10.19 26.05 -3.47
N GLY A 308 9.12 26.76 -3.17
CA GLY A 308 8.65 27.85 -4.01
C GLY A 308 7.48 28.58 -3.35
N GLN A 309 7.30 29.83 -3.78
CA GLN A 309 6.19 30.66 -3.38
C GLN A 309 5.77 31.53 -4.57
N LYS A 310 4.47 31.77 -4.70
CA LYS A 310 3.94 32.77 -5.63
C LYS A 310 2.70 33.42 -5.05
N THR A 311 2.65 34.74 -5.18
CA THR A 311 1.48 35.55 -4.87
C THR A 311 1.02 36.21 -6.16
N ASP A 312 -0.23 35.98 -6.55
CA ASP A 312 -0.77 36.48 -7.80
C ASP A 312 -2.30 36.62 -7.74
N VAL A 313 -2.85 37.36 -8.69
CA VAL A 313 -4.28 37.53 -8.87
C VAL A 313 -4.81 36.50 -9.86
N MET A 314 -5.74 35.67 -9.42
CA MET A 314 -6.34 34.57 -10.19
C MET A 314 -7.86 34.68 -10.19
N LYS A 315 -8.40 35.11 -11.34
CA LYS A 315 -9.85 35.10 -11.59
C LYS A 315 -10.37 33.66 -11.71
N ILE A 316 -11.69 33.50 -11.63
CA ILE A 316 -12.37 32.20 -11.84
C ILE A 316 -11.93 31.57 -13.16
N GLY A 317 -11.51 30.30 -13.11
CA GLY A 317 -10.97 29.56 -14.25
C GLY A 317 -9.54 29.91 -14.64
N GLY A 318 -8.93 30.91 -13.97
CA GLY A 318 -7.50 31.22 -14.09
C GLY A 318 -6.63 30.17 -13.40
N GLN A 319 -5.32 30.28 -13.65
CA GLN A 319 -4.32 29.40 -13.06
C GLN A 319 -3.10 30.18 -12.56
N ILE A 320 -2.46 29.65 -11.52
CA ILE A 320 -1.13 30.08 -11.05
C ILE A 320 -0.18 28.90 -11.15
N GLU A 321 0.94 29.09 -11.84
CA GLU A 321 2.07 28.17 -11.83
C GLU A 321 3.04 28.53 -10.70
N VAL A 322 3.36 27.54 -9.87
CA VAL A 322 4.39 27.62 -8.82
C VAL A 322 5.54 26.69 -9.19
N THR A 323 6.72 27.26 -9.37
CA THR A 323 7.96 26.55 -9.72
C THR A 323 8.79 26.19 -8.47
N GLY A 324 9.78 25.32 -8.62
CA GLY A 324 10.79 25.01 -7.58
C GLY A 324 10.70 23.59 -7.00
N LEU A 325 9.60 22.90 -7.29
CA LEU A 325 9.52 21.44 -7.23
C LEU A 325 10.10 20.84 -8.54
N PRO A 326 10.37 19.52 -8.59
CA PRO A 326 10.85 18.87 -9.82
C PRO A 326 9.96 19.13 -11.05
N LYS A 327 8.64 19.10 -10.86
CA LYS A 327 7.65 19.63 -11.81
C LYS A 327 6.98 20.89 -11.29
N SER A 328 6.50 21.76 -12.16
CA SER A 328 5.66 22.88 -11.72
C SER A 328 4.33 22.37 -11.14
N LEU A 329 3.84 23.06 -10.11
CA LEU A 329 2.49 22.90 -9.61
C LEU A 329 1.59 23.98 -10.22
N PHE A 330 0.52 23.57 -10.89
CA PHE A 330 -0.51 24.47 -11.39
C PHE A 330 -1.73 24.43 -10.46
N VAL A 331 -2.18 25.60 -10.00
CA VAL A 331 -3.34 25.75 -9.13
C VAL A 331 -4.42 26.52 -9.87
N PHE A 332 -5.66 26.05 -9.84
CA PHE A 332 -6.78 26.61 -10.60
C PHE A 332 -7.90 27.06 -9.66
N SER A 333 -8.33 28.31 -9.82
CA SER A 333 -9.47 28.85 -9.07
C SER A 333 -10.80 28.41 -9.66
N ARG A 334 -11.73 27.93 -8.83
CA ARG A 334 -13.13 27.72 -9.22
C ARG A 334 -14.10 28.78 -8.70
N GLY A 335 -13.62 29.83 -8.04
CA GLY A 335 -14.49 30.83 -7.44
C GLY A 335 -13.85 31.66 -6.34
N ASP A 336 -14.71 32.23 -5.49
CA ASP A 336 -14.37 32.94 -4.25
C ASP A 336 -13.94 31.97 -3.14
N PRO A 337 -13.31 32.45 -2.04
CA PRO A 337 -13.08 31.65 -0.83
C PRO A 337 -14.28 30.80 -0.43
N GLY A 338 -14.02 29.53 -0.09
CA GLY A 338 -15.05 28.52 0.21
C GLY A 338 -15.44 27.65 -0.99
N THR A 339 -15.01 28.00 -2.20
CA THR A 339 -15.12 27.14 -3.39
C THR A 339 -13.91 26.23 -3.55
N LYS A 340 -14.11 25.12 -4.28
CA LYS A 340 -13.08 24.13 -4.62
C LYS A 340 -11.87 24.77 -5.30
N VAL A 341 -10.70 24.18 -5.11
CA VAL A 341 -9.48 24.50 -5.87
C VAL A 341 -8.95 23.23 -6.52
N ASP A 342 -8.57 23.28 -7.79
CA ASP A 342 -7.92 22.16 -8.46
C ASP A 342 -6.41 22.35 -8.53
N PHE A 343 -5.70 21.23 -8.59
CA PHE A 343 -4.26 21.15 -8.63
C PHE A 343 -3.83 20.20 -9.73
N ASN A 344 -2.73 20.56 -10.38
CA ASN A 344 -2.08 19.71 -11.35
C ASN A 344 -0.57 19.79 -11.13
N TYR A 345 0.01 18.71 -10.59
CA TYR A 345 1.45 18.48 -10.50
C TYR A 345 1.91 17.66 -11.72
N ALA A 346 1.70 18.25 -12.89
CA ALA A 346 2.07 17.70 -14.19
C ALA A 346 2.13 18.85 -15.21
N LYS A 347 2.07 18.54 -16.51
CA LYS A 347 1.95 19.56 -17.56
C LYS A 347 0.56 20.23 -17.52
N PRO A 348 0.45 21.52 -17.89
CA PRO A 348 -0.85 22.16 -18.08
C PRO A 348 -1.73 21.36 -19.03
N GLY A 349 -3.01 21.21 -18.68
CA GLY A 349 -3.96 20.43 -19.46
C GLY A 349 -3.92 18.91 -19.23
N THR A 350 -2.99 18.41 -18.40
CA THR A 350 -3.09 17.03 -17.90
C THR A 350 -4.40 16.87 -17.13
N THR A 351 -5.18 15.89 -17.56
CA THR A 351 -6.38 15.43 -16.87
C THR A 351 -6.08 14.12 -16.16
N PHE A 352 -7.00 13.70 -15.31
CA PHE A 352 -7.01 12.35 -14.74
C PHE A 352 -6.86 11.23 -15.79
N LEU A 353 -7.37 11.41 -17.01
CA LEU A 353 -7.29 10.39 -18.06
C LEU A 353 -5.97 10.40 -18.83
N THR A 354 -5.12 11.40 -18.60
CA THR A 354 -3.89 11.63 -19.37
C THR A 354 -2.66 11.79 -18.48
N GLU A 355 -2.77 11.50 -17.18
CA GLU A 355 -1.66 11.63 -16.24
C GLU A 355 -0.63 10.52 -16.44
N ASP A 356 0.66 10.88 -16.56
CA ASP A 356 1.77 9.93 -16.47
C ASP A 356 2.08 9.62 -15.01
N PHE A 357 1.25 8.74 -14.46
CA PHE A 357 1.33 8.35 -13.06
C PHE A 357 2.69 7.70 -12.70
N ALA A 358 3.27 6.91 -13.62
CA ALA A 358 4.60 6.34 -13.47
C ALA A 358 5.70 7.42 -13.49
N GLY A 359 5.52 8.46 -14.31
CA GLY A 359 6.35 9.66 -14.35
C GLY A 359 6.12 10.63 -13.17
N GLY A 360 5.17 10.34 -12.28
CA GLY A 360 4.89 11.18 -11.11
C GLY A 360 4.03 12.39 -11.36
N ASP A 361 3.20 12.36 -12.40
CA ASP A 361 2.07 13.26 -12.51
C ASP A 361 1.07 12.97 -11.38
N PHE A 362 0.40 14.03 -10.90
CA PHE A 362 -0.69 13.90 -9.94
C PHE A 362 -1.68 15.06 -10.08
N VAL A 363 -2.95 14.73 -10.31
CA VAL A 363 -4.05 15.71 -10.45
C VAL A 363 -5.10 15.46 -9.38
N TRP A 364 -5.44 16.49 -8.61
CA TRP A 364 -6.41 16.40 -7.52
C TRP A 364 -7.12 17.73 -7.27
N ASP A 365 -8.11 17.71 -6.38
CA ASP A 365 -8.80 18.90 -5.91
C ASP A 365 -9.00 18.92 -4.38
N THR A 366 -9.53 20.01 -3.85
CA THR A 366 -9.74 20.18 -2.40
C THR A 366 -10.78 19.25 -1.79
N ASP A 367 -11.66 18.65 -2.59
CA ASP A 367 -12.73 17.76 -2.15
C ASP A 367 -12.33 16.29 -2.27
N ASP A 368 -11.27 15.98 -3.04
CA ASP A 368 -10.73 14.64 -3.20
C ASP A 368 -10.36 14.02 -1.84
N THR A 369 -10.85 12.79 -1.63
CA THR A 369 -10.63 12.00 -0.43
C THR A 369 -10.10 10.62 -0.79
N GLY A 370 -8.97 10.27 -0.18
CA GLY A 370 -8.31 8.99 -0.35
C GLY A 370 -8.52 8.01 0.79
N ILE A 371 -7.83 6.87 0.69
CA ILE A 371 -7.79 5.80 1.69
C ILE A 371 -7.22 6.28 3.01
N ALA A 372 -6.25 7.21 2.97
CA ALA A 372 -5.67 7.83 4.15
C ALA A 372 -6.50 9.00 4.71
N GLY A 373 -7.61 9.36 4.04
CA GLY A 373 -8.46 10.51 4.37
C GLY A 373 -8.41 11.61 3.31
N PRO A 374 -8.97 12.80 3.62
CA PRO A 374 -8.97 13.94 2.72
C PRO A 374 -7.55 14.35 2.31
N TYR A 375 -7.37 14.75 1.07
CA TYR A 375 -6.07 15.22 0.58
C TYR A 375 -5.73 16.62 1.07
N CYS A 376 -6.77 17.41 1.31
CA CYS A 376 -6.69 18.79 1.72
C CYS A 376 -7.39 19.00 3.06
N GLN A 377 -6.75 19.77 3.93
CA GLN A 377 -7.38 20.45 5.05
C GLN A 377 -7.81 21.83 4.56
N VAL A 378 -9.11 22.02 4.40
CA VAL A 378 -9.71 23.27 3.95
C VAL A 378 -10.22 24.02 5.18
N GLY A 379 -9.63 25.15 5.49
CA GLY A 379 -10.07 26.02 6.58
C GLY A 379 -11.38 26.72 6.27
N ASP A 380 -12.08 27.14 7.32
CA ASP A 380 -13.27 27.96 7.21
C ASP A 380 -12.98 29.29 6.53
N VAL A 381 -14.00 29.85 5.88
CA VAL A 381 -13.93 31.20 5.31
C VAL A 381 -14.15 32.22 6.42
N ASN A 382 -13.15 33.05 6.67
CA ASN A 382 -13.33 34.21 7.54
C ASN A 382 -14.07 35.30 6.77
N MET A 383 -15.22 35.72 7.29
CA MET A 383 -16.11 36.72 6.69
C MET A 383 -15.96 38.12 7.32
N ILE A 384 -15.10 38.28 8.33
CA ILE A 384 -14.88 39.55 9.01
C ILE A 384 -13.74 40.29 8.30
N GLY A 385 -14.08 41.37 7.60
CA GLY A 385 -13.14 42.13 6.76
C GLY A 385 -13.02 41.52 5.36
N ASP A 386 -11.80 41.42 4.84
CA ASP A 386 -11.55 40.73 3.58
C ASP A 386 -11.78 39.23 3.75
N ARG A 387 -12.51 38.63 2.80
CA ARG A 387 -12.79 37.19 2.83
C ARG A 387 -11.49 36.42 2.72
N THR A 388 -11.14 35.62 3.72
CA THR A 388 -9.90 34.87 3.73
C THR A 388 -10.12 33.38 3.96
N GLN A 389 -9.25 32.55 3.40
CA GLN A 389 -9.29 31.09 3.58
C GLN A 389 -7.88 30.51 3.50
N ASN A 390 -7.57 29.56 4.39
CA ASN A 390 -6.35 28.75 4.35
C ASN A 390 -6.66 27.35 3.85
N ILE A 391 -5.82 26.81 2.97
CA ILE A 391 -5.92 25.45 2.45
C ILE A 391 -4.54 24.80 2.55
N VAL A 392 -4.47 23.58 3.07
CA VAL A 392 -3.23 22.79 3.15
C VAL A 392 -3.49 21.44 2.51
N CYS A 393 -2.76 21.11 1.44
CA CYS A 393 -2.89 19.80 0.79
C CYS A 393 -1.55 19.06 0.78
N ASP A 394 -1.60 17.77 1.05
CA ASP A 394 -0.47 16.85 0.90
C ASP A 394 -0.63 16.05 -0.40
N PHE A 395 0.46 15.87 -1.15
CA PHE A 395 0.45 15.11 -2.39
C PHE A 395 1.78 14.37 -2.63
N PRO A 396 1.76 13.24 -3.34
CA PRO A 396 2.95 12.50 -3.69
C PRO A 396 3.66 13.11 -4.90
N GLY A 397 4.98 12.93 -4.99
CA GLY A 397 5.71 13.17 -6.23
C GLY A 397 7.07 12.48 -6.22
N LEU A 398 7.72 12.43 -7.38
CA LEU A 398 9.08 11.90 -7.48
C LEU A 398 10.10 12.99 -7.10
N GLU A 399 11.20 12.57 -6.49
CA GLU A 399 12.36 13.42 -6.15
C GLU A 399 13.03 14.06 -7.38
N ASP A 400 13.01 13.39 -8.54
CA ASP A 400 13.64 13.86 -9.80
C ASP A 400 12.67 13.99 -10.99
N ALA A 401 11.37 14.13 -10.70
CA ALA A 401 10.25 14.07 -11.65
C ALA A 401 10.36 14.99 -12.88
#